data_AF-A0A433RNZ2-F1
#
_entry.id   AF-A0A433RNZ2-F1
#
_cell.length_a   1.000
_cell.length_b   1.000
_cell.length_c   1.000
_cell.angle_alpha   90.00
_cell.angle_beta   90.00
_cell.angle_gamma   90.00
#
_symmetry.space_group_name_H-M   'P 1'
#
loop_
_entity.id
_entity.type
_entity.pdbx_description
1 polymer ?
#
loop_
_entity_poly.entity_id
_entity_poly.type
_entity_poly.pdbx_seq_one_letter_code
_entity_poly.pdbx_strand_id
1 'polypeptide(L)'
;PKKTIVDKTIYTKLPERICYGLVRGYGVHNDVQAKILIEESSEYHSRNLDSMLKEALNIHSLYRGENFVITECGYRSKGEEIGIEFIDIFLGIVGIILTCPSYKEISGKKQAKVELVLKLLKQNKLQPFLKNLRLFELQQFNQLIEANVEASIKLFIAKNYEEFISL
;
A
#
# COMPACT_ATOMS: atom_id res chain seq x y z
N PRO A 1 20.51 -17.23 -4.66
CA PRO A 1 20.23 -17.68 -3.27
C PRO A 1 19.55 -16.60 -2.40
N LYS A 2 20.18 -15.44 -2.11
CA LYS A 2 19.58 -14.38 -1.27
C LYS A 2 18.45 -13.60 -1.95
N LYS A 3 18.61 -13.23 -3.22
CA LYS A 3 17.59 -12.48 -3.98
C LYS A 3 16.24 -13.21 -4.03
N THR A 4 16.26 -14.52 -4.29
CA THR A 4 15.07 -15.38 -4.31
C THR A 4 14.35 -15.45 -2.96
N ILE A 5 15.10 -15.41 -1.84
CA ILE A 5 14.53 -15.40 -0.49
C ILE A 5 13.86 -14.05 -0.20
N VAL A 6 14.50 -12.94 -0.61
CA VAL A 6 13.93 -11.59 -0.48
C VAL A 6 12.65 -11.48 -1.30
N ASP A 7 12.66 -11.92 -2.56
CA ASP A 7 11.48 -11.91 -3.42
C ASP A 7 10.35 -12.75 -2.82
N LYS A 8 10.65 -13.96 -2.32
CA LYS A 8 9.64 -14.78 -1.64
C LYS A 8 9.08 -14.07 -0.41
N THR A 9 9.94 -13.43 0.38
CA THR A 9 9.51 -12.70 1.58
C THR A 9 8.57 -11.56 1.23
N ILE A 10 8.94 -10.73 0.25
CA ILE A 10 8.16 -9.55 -0.16
C ILE A 10 6.82 -9.96 -0.79
N TYR A 11 6.82 -10.92 -1.70
CA TYR A 11 5.62 -11.23 -2.50
C TYR A 11 4.74 -12.33 -1.91
N THR A 12 5.13 -12.97 -0.79
CA THR A 12 4.28 -13.99 -0.14
C THR A 12 4.14 -13.77 1.36
N LYS A 13 5.25 -13.70 2.11
CA LYS A 13 5.21 -13.63 3.57
C LYS A 13 4.75 -12.28 4.09
N LEU A 14 5.17 -11.18 3.46
CA LEU A 14 4.74 -9.86 3.87
C LEU A 14 3.21 -9.69 3.69
N PRO A 15 2.60 -10.01 2.52
CA PRO A 15 1.14 -10.04 2.36
C PRO A 15 0.44 -10.90 3.41
N GLU A 16 0.94 -12.12 3.64
CA GLU A 16 0.39 -13.04 4.66
C GLU A 16 0.36 -12.40 6.04
N ARG A 17 1.47 -11.79 6.47
CA ARG A 17 1.58 -11.14 7.77
C ARG A 17 0.70 -9.91 7.91
N ILE A 18 0.55 -9.13 6.84
CA ILE A 18 -0.34 -7.96 6.82
C ILE A 18 -1.79 -8.43 6.97
N CYS A 19 -2.25 -9.34 6.12
CA CYS A 19 -3.61 -9.87 6.19
C CYS A 19 -3.89 -10.53 7.54
N TYR A 20 -2.96 -11.36 8.04
CA TYR A 20 -3.05 -12.00 9.34
C TYR A 20 -3.22 -11.00 10.48
N GLY A 21 -2.36 -9.97 10.54
CA GLY A 21 -2.42 -8.94 11.58
C GLY A 21 -3.75 -8.19 11.59
N LEU A 22 -4.28 -7.88 10.40
CA LEU A 22 -5.57 -7.22 10.24
C LEU A 22 -6.72 -8.11 10.72
N VAL A 23 -6.89 -9.31 10.16
CA VAL A 23 -8.03 -10.18 10.49
C VAL A 23 -8.02 -10.63 11.94
N ARG A 24 -6.83 -10.93 12.49
CA ARG A 24 -6.66 -11.27 13.91
C ARG A 24 -7.10 -10.15 14.83
N GLY A 25 -6.76 -8.89 14.50
CA GLY A 25 -7.17 -7.73 15.29
C GLY A 25 -8.69 -7.60 15.43
N TYR A 26 -9.44 -7.97 14.38
CA TYR A 26 -10.91 -7.98 14.41
C TYR A 26 -11.51 -9.26 15.01
N GLY A 27 -10.82 -10.40 14.90
CA GLY A 27 -11.25 -11.72 15.40
C GLY A 27 -11.17 -11.89 16.92
N VAL A 28 -10.59 -10.95 17.67
CA VAL A 28 -10.53 -11.02 19.15
C VAL A 28 -11.93 -10.96 19.77
N HIS A 29 -12.86 -10.23 19.14
CA HIS A 29 -14.16 -9.91 19.74
C HIS A 29 -15.36 -10.47 18.96
N ASN A 30 -15.15 -11.01 17.75
CA ASN A 30 -16.22 -11.47 16.86
C ASN A 30 -15.74 -12.65 16.00
N ASP A 31 -16.68 -13.48 15.53
CA ASP A 31 -16.45 -14.42 14.44
C ASP A 31 -16.34 -13.67 13.12
N VAL A 32 -15.12 -13.54 12.59
CA VAL A 32 -14.85 -12.77 11.37
C VAL A 32 -14.84 -13.69 10.15
N GLN A 33 -15.77 -13.46 9.23
CA GLN A 33 -15.71 -14.01 7.88
C GLN A 33 -15.10 -12.97 6.94
N ALA A 34 -13.90 -13.23 6.43
CA ALA A 34 -13.18 -12.28 5.60
C ALA A 34 -13.10 -12.77 4.15
N LYS A 35 -13.06 -11.79 3.23
CA LYS A 35 -12.74 -11.97 1.82
C LYS A 35 -11.48 -11.17 1.51
N ILE A 36 -10.54 -11.78 0.80
CA ILE A 36 -9.31 -11.14 0.36
C ILE A 36 -9.37 -10.98 -1.15
N LEU A 37 -9.27 -9.73 -1.60
CA LEU A 37 -9.28 -9.37 -3.01
C LEU A 37 -7.86 -8.93 -3.39
N ILE A 38 -7.29 -9.55 -4.42
CA ILE A 38 -5.92 -9.29 -4.85
C ILE A 38 -5.97 -8.68 -6.24
N GLU A 39 -5.21 -7.60 -6.47
CA GLU A 39 -5.05 -7.07 -7.82
C GLU A 39 -4.40 -8.10 -8.74
N GLU A 40 -4.90 -8.20 -9.97
CA GLU A 40 -4.33 -9.03 -11.02
C GLU A 40 -2.86 -8.63 -11.30
N SER A 41 -1.91 -9.50 -10.95
CA SER A 41 -0.48 -9.33 -11.19
C SER A 41 0.20 -10.66 -11.52
N SER A 42 1.02 -10.65 -12.57
CA SER A 42 1.80 -11.83 -12.98
C SER A 42 2.75 -12.33 -11.89
N GLU A 43 3.28 -11.41 -11.08
CA GLU A 43 4.15 -11.69 -9.94
C GLU A 43 3.41 -12.48 -8.86
N TYR A 44 2.16 -12.15 -8.58
CA TYR A 44 1.35 -12.88 -7.59
C TYR A 44 0.84 -14.21 -8.14
N HIS A 45 0.41 -14.26 -9.41
CA HIS A 45 -0.01 -15.48 -10.09
C HIS A 45 1.09 -16.54 -10.12
N SER A 46 2.31 -16.16 -10.51
CA SER A 46 3.46 -17.08 -10.54
C SER A 46 3.81 -17.69 -9.17
N ARG A 47 3.21 -17.18 -8.08
CA ARG A 47 3.40 -17.64 -6.70
C ARG A 47 2.13 -18.26 -6.09
N ASN A 48 1.04 -18.33 -6.84
CA ASN A 48 -0.28 -18.79 -6.36
C ASN A 48 -0.67 -18.09 -5.04
N LEU A 49 -0.48 -16.76 -4.98
CA LEU A 49 -0.61 -15.99 -3.75
C LEU A 49 -2.00 -16.15 -3.12
N ASP A 50 -3.04 -16.13 -3.92
CA ASP A 50 -4.45 -16.29 -3.53
C ASP A 50 -4.70 -17.58 -2.72
N SER A 51 -4.35 -18.73 -3.30
CA SER A 51 -4.54 -20.04 -2.67
C SER A 51 -3.65 -20.20 -1.44
N MET A 52 -2.39 -19.77 -1.54
CA MET A 52 -1.43 -19.79 -0.44
C MET A 52 -1.89 -18.95 0.75
N LEU A 53 -2.40 -17.73 0.50
CA LEU A 53 -2.92 -16.85 1.55
C LEU A 53 -4.13 -17.46 2.25
N LYS A 54 -5.12 -17.95 1.47
CA LYS A 54 -6.32 -18.55 2.03
C LYS A 54 -6.00 -19.74 2.93
N GLU A 55 -5.16 -20.65 2.43
CA GLU A 55 -4.77 -21.84 3.15
C GLU A 55 -3.97 -21.49 4.41
N ALA A 56 -2.91 -20.69 4.27
CA ALA A 56 -2.03 -20.33 5.39
C ALA A 56 -2.79 -19.60 6.51
N LEU A 57 -3.67 -18.65 6.18
CA LEU A 57 -4.42 -17.89 7.16
C LEU A 57 -5.45 -18.74 7.89
N ASN A 58 -6.19 -19.61 7.18
CA ASN A 58 -7.15 -20.51 7.82
C ASN A 58 -6.46 -21.55 8.70
N ILE A 59 -5.31 -22.09 8.24
CA ILE A 59 -4.45 -22.97 9.05
C ILE A 59 -4.00 -22.24 10.32
N HIS A 60 -3.50 -21.01 10.19
CA HIS A 60 -3.07 -20.20 11.32
C HIS A 60 -4.19 -19.96 12.32
N SER A 61 -5.40 -19.63 11.84
CA SER A 61 -6.55 -19.41 12.70
C SER A 61 -6.92 -20.67 13.48
N LEU A 62 -6.97 -21.81 12.80
CA LEU A 62 -7.31 -23.10 13.41
C LEU A 62 -6.29 -23.50 14.48
N TYR A 63 -4.99 -23.44 14.18
CA TYR A 63 -3.94 -23.83 15.12
C TYR A 63 -3.85 -22.91 16.34
N ARG A 64 -4.28 -21.64 16.23
CA ARG A 64 -4.22 -20.65 17.31
C ARG A 64 -5.55 -20.45 18.03
N GLY A 65 -6.62 -21.13 17.59
CA GLY A 65 -7.97 -20.94 18.12
C GLY A 65 -8.49 -19.51 17.91
N GLU A 66 -8.15 -18.89 16.78
CA GLU A 66 -8.61 -17.55 16.45
C GLU A 66 -9.96 -17.60 15.73
N ASN A 67 -10.81 -16.60 15.99
CA ASN A 67 -12.19 -16.57 15.50
C ASN A 67 -12.28 -15.84 14.15
N PHE A 68 -11.50 -16.28 13.16
CA PHE A 68 -11.68 -15.81 11.79
C PHE A 68 -11.58 -16.94 10.77
N VAL A 69 -12.25 -16.75 9.63
CA VAL A 69 -12.17 -17.63 8.46
C VAL A 69 -12.10 -16.79 7.20
N ILE A 70 -11.09 -17.07 6.37
CA ILE A 70 -10.98 -16.55 5.02
C ILE A 70 -11.90 -17.40 4.12
N THR A 71 -13.04 -16.83 3.78
CA THR A 71 -14.08 -17.48 2.94
C THR A 71 -13.69 -17.47 1.47
N GLU A 72 -13.10 -16.37 1.01
CA GLU A 72 -12.73 -16.12 -0.38
C GLU A 72 -11.37 -15.44 -0.45
N CYS A 73 -10.54 -15.87 -1.40
CA CYS A 73 -9.29 -15.21 -1.75
C CYS A 73 -9.12 -15.37 -3.26
N GLY A 74 -9.01 -14.27 -4.00
CA GLY A 74 -8.93 -14.36 -5.45
C GLY A 74 -8.46 -13.06 -6.11
N TYR A 75 -7.99 -13.21 -7.34
CA TYR A 75 -7.57 -12.09 -8.16
C TYR A 75 -8.76 -11.32 -8.74
N ARG A 76 -8.52 -10.04 -9.01
CA ARG A 76 -9.49 -9.11 -9.56
C ARG A 76 -8.87 -8.35 -10.71
N SER A 77 -9.52 -8.46 -11.86
CA SER A 77 -9.11 -7.77 -13.07
C SER A 77 -9.38 -6.26 -12.94
N LYS A 78 -8.72 -5.50 -13.80
CA LYS A 78 -8.96 -4.06 -13.89
C LYS A 78 -10.43 -3.76 -14.18
N GLY A 79 -11.01 -2.83 -13.44
CA GLY A 79 -12.41 -2.42 -13.54
C GLY A 79 -13.39 -3.28 -12.75
N GLU A 80 -12.96 -4.38 -12.12
CA GLU A 80 -13.85 -5.23 -11.31
C GLU A 80 -14.08 -4.64 -9.91
N GLU A 81 -13.03 -4.15 -9.26
CA GLU A 81 -13.09 -3.66 -7.88
C GLU A 81 -12.51 -2.25 -7.78
N ILE A 82 -13.40 -1.25 -7.74
CA ILE A 82 -13.04 0.17 -7.63
C ILE A 82 -12.18 0.44 -6.38
N GLY A 83 -12.41 -0.31 -5.30
CA GLY A 83 -11.65 -0.17 -4.06
C GLY A 83 -10.15 -0.46 -4.24
N ILE A 84 -9.80 -1.49 -5.03
CA ILE A 84 -8.40 -1.84 -5.28
C ILE A 84 -7.71 -0.73 -6.08
N GLU A 85 -8.37 -0.24 -7.13
CA GLU A 85 -7.84 0.84 -7.95
C GLU A 85 -7.68 2.14 -7.16
N PHE A 86 -8.61 2.41 -6.24
CA PHE A 86 -8.53 3.59 -5.38
C PHE A 86 -7.33 3.54 -4.44
N ILE A 87 -7.01 2.36 -3.90
CA ILE A 87 -5.80 2.16 -3.09
C ILE A 87 -4.54 2.33 -3.94
N ASP A 88 -4.48 1.79 -5.16
CA ASP A 88 -3.33 2.00 -6.07
C ASP A 88 -3.11 3.49 -6.37
N ILE A 89 -4.18 4.26 -6.61
CA ILE A 89 -4.08 5.71 -6.81
C ILE A 89 -3.46 6.40 -5.58
N PHE A 90 -3.91 6.06 -4.36
CA PHE A 90 -3.32 6.65 -3.15
C PHE A 90 -1.86 6.27 -2.96
N LEU A 91 -1.52 5.00 -3.20
CA LEU A 91 -0.13 4.54 -3.15
C LEU A 91 0.73 5.28 -4.18
N GLY A 92 0.19 5.53 -5.38
CA GLY A 92 0.82 6.34 -6.41
C GLY A 92 1.04 7.79 -5.97
N ILE A 93 0.06 8.43 -5.33
CA ILE A 93 0.18 9.79 -4.79
C ILE A 93 1.26 9.84 -3.71
N VAL A 94 1.23 8.93 -2.75
CA VAL A 94 2.24 8.83 -1.68
C VAL A 94 3.63 8.59 -2.29
N GLY A 95 3.73 7.68 -3.26
CA GLY A 95 4.98 7.40 -3.97
C GLY A 95 5.55 8.63 -4.69
N ILE A 96 4.71 9.46 -5.31
CA ILE A 96 5.14 10.72 -5.93
C ILE A 96 5.68 11.70 -4.87
N ILE A 97 4.98 11.86 -3.75
CA ILE A 97 5.42 12.74 -2.66
C ILE A 97 6.77 12.28 -2.12
N LEU A 98 6.94 10.97 -1.89
CA LEU A 98 8.17 10.40 -1.32
C LEU A 98 9.36 10.40 -2.28
N THR A 99 9.14 10.07 -3.55
CA THR A 99 10.21 10.12 -4.56
C THR A 99 10.64 11.54 -4.89
N CYS A 100 9.79 12.53 -4.56
CA CYS A 100 10.06 13.95 -4.71
C CYS A 100 10.70 14.30 -6.07
N PRO A 101 10.06 13.95 -7.20
CA PRO A 101 10.60 14.26 -8.52
C PRO A 101 10.63 15.78 -8.75
N SER A 102 11.62 16.26 -9.50
CA SER A 102 11.66 17.64 -9.99
C SER A 102 10.79 17.76 -11.23
N TYR A 103 9.78 18.63 -11.23
CA TYR A 103 8.88 18.84 -12.37
C TYR A 103 9.64 19.13 -13.68
N LYS A 104 10.74 19.88 -13.60
CA LYS A 104 11.56 20.29 -14.76
C LYS A 104 12.42 19.15 -15.34
N GLU A 105 12.65 18.07 -14.59
CA GLU A 105 13.56 16.98 -14.95
C GLU A 105 12.86 15.69 -15.39
N ILE A 106 11.51 15.68 -15.38
CA ILE A 106 10.71 14.48 -15.67
C ILE A 106 9.92 14.60 -16.97
N SER A 107 9.54 13.44 -17.53
CA SER A 107 8.75 13.37 -18.77
C SER A 107 7.30 13.81 -18.58
N GLY A 108 6.64 14.24 -19.67
CA GLY A 108 5.27 14.79 -19.65
C GLY A 108 4.22 13.96 -18.90
N LYS A 109 4.27 12.62 -19.01
CA LYS A 109 3.36 11.75 -18.24
C LYS A 109 3.56 11.86 -16.72
N LYS A 110 4.82 11.98 -16.27
CA LYS A 110 5.13 12.16 -14.84
C LYS A 110 4.85 13.60 -14.40
N GLN A 111 5.08 14.59 -15.26
CA GLN A 111 4.70 15.99 -15.01
C GLN A 111 3.21 16.12 -14.70
N ALA A 112 2.34 15.54 -15.54
CA ALA A 112 0.89 15.56 -15.32
C ALA A 112 0.48 14.92 -13.98
N LYS A 113 1.18 13.87 -13.54
CA LYS A 113 0.94 13.24 -12.24
C LYS A 113 1.37 14.16 -11.09
N VAL A 114 2.55 14.79 -11.19
CA VAL A 114 3.04 15.75 -10.19
C VAL A 114 2.09 16.95 -10.08
N GLU A 115 1.67 17.50 -11.22
CA GLU A 115 0.72 18.61 -11.30
C GLU A 115 -0.61 18.26 -10.63
N LEU A 116 -1.15 17.06 -10.90
CA LEU A 116 -2.35 16.56 -10.23
C LEU A 116 -2.18 16.53 -8.71
N VAL A 117 -1.06 15.99 -8.21
CA VAL A 117 -0.79 15.92 -6.77
C VAL A 117 -0.69 17.34 -6.18
N LEU A 118 0.04 18.25 -6.81
CA LEU A 118 0.16 19.65 -6.36
C LEU A 118 -1.19 20.36 -6.32
N LYS A 119 -2.02 20.18 -7.34
CA LYS A 119 -3.38 20.73 -7.40
C LYS A 119 -4.27 20.19 -6.27
N LEU A 120 -4.20 18.89 -5.99
CA LEU A 120 -4.97 18.28 -4.90
C LEU A 120 -4.48 18.71 -3.52
N LEU A 121 -3.17 18.94 -3.34
CA LEU A 121 -2.59 19.52 -2.13
C LEU A 121 -3.05 20.97 -1.94
N LYS A 122 -2.99 21.80 -2.99
CA LYS A 122 -3.41 23.21 -2.96
C LYS A 122 -4.90 23.37 -2.63
N GLN A 123 -5.73 22.47 -3.18
CA GLN A 123 -7.17 22.44 -2.90
C GLN A 123 -7.53 21.76 -1.56
N ASN A 124 -6.53 21.36 -0.76
CA ASN A 124 -6.72 20.71 0.53
C ASN A 124 -7.49 19.36 0.47
N LYS A 125 -7.64 18.78 -0.73
CA LYS A 125 -8.45 17.56 -0.95
C LYS A 125 -7.80 16.30 -0.41
N LEU A 126 -6.46 16.30 -0.28
CA LEU A 126 -5.71 15.18 0.27
C LEU A 126 -5.60 15.22 1.80
N GLN A 127 -5.93 16.32 2.47
CA GLN A 127 -5.74 16.41 3.92
C GLN A 127 -6.46 15.33 4.74
N PRO A 128 -7.74 14.97 4.45
CA PRO A 128 -8.40 13.92 5.20
C PRO A 128 -7.66 12.57 5.14
N PHE A 129 -7.02 12.29 4.00
CA PHE A 129 -6.20 11.10 3.81
C PHE A 129 -4.83 11.25 4.48
N LEU A 130 -4.10 12.34 4.20
CA LEU A 130 -2.73 12.56 4.67
C LEU A 130 -2.64 12.68 6.19
N LYS A 131 -3.66 13.24 6.86
CA LYS A 131 -3.72 13.34 8.32
C LYS A 131 -3.77 11.97 9.01
N ASN A 132 -4.36 10.97 8.36
CA ASN A 132 -4.50 9.62 8.90
C ASN A 132 -3.41 8.67 8.38
N LEU A 133 -2.55 9.14 7.48
CA LEU A 133 -1.47 8.35 6.91
C LEU A 133 -0.31 8.24 7.92
N ARG A 134 0.15 7.01 8.15
CA ARG A 134 1.33 6.71 8.95
C ARG A 134 2.37 6.04 8.06
N LEU A 135 3.55 6.62 7.95
CA LEU A 135 4.65 6.08 7.17
C LEU A 135 5.72 5.54 8.11
N PHE A 136 6.33 4.42 7.76
CA PHE A 136 7.38 3.82 8.55
C PHE A 136 8.58 3.52 7.67
N GLU A 137 9.76 3.87 8.16
CA GLU A 137 11.03 3.55 7.51
C GLU A 137 11.74 2.45 8.29
N LEU A 138 12.25 1.45 7.57
CA LEU A 138 13.07 0.39 8.14
C LEU A 138 14.51 0.86 8.21
N GLN A 139 15.00 1.17 9.41
CA GLN A 139 16.38 1.59 9.62
C GLN A 139 17.34 0.40 9.79
N GLN A 140 18.64 0.69 9.79
CA GLN A 140 19.73 -0.31 9.83
C GLN A 140 19.65 -1.28 11.03
N PHE A 141 19.00 -0.89 12.13
CA PHE A 141 18.82 -1.71 13.33
C PHE A 141 17.56 -2.60 13.31
N ASN A 142 16.95 -2.83 12.14
CA ASN A 142 15.68 -3.56 11.99
C ASN A 142 14.53 -2.97 12.82
N GLN A 143 14.59 -1.67 13.10
CA GLN A 143 13.52 -0.93 13.77
C GLN A 143 12.74 -0.13 12.74
N LEU A 144 11.42 -0.18 12.87
CA LEU A 144 10.50 0.67 12.11
C LEU A 144 10.34 1.98 12.87
N ILE A 145 10.78 3.08 12.25
CA ILE A 145 10.61 4.43 12.79
C ILE A 145 9.55 5.14 11.97
N GLU A 146 8.61 5.78 12.66
CA GLU A 146 7.55 6.55 12.00
C GLU A 146 8.18 7.78 11.32
N ALA A 147 8.00 7.87 10.00
CA ALA A 147 8.51 8.96 9.18
C ALA A 147 7.55 10.16 9.23
N ASN A 148 8.12 11.35 9.19
CA ASN A 148 7.33 12.59 9.21
C ASN A 148 6.75 12.88 7.82
N VAL A 149 5.49 12.48 7.60
CA VAL A 149 4.73 12.71 6.36
C VAL A 149 4.68 14.20 6.00
N GLU A 150 4.50 15.07 6.99
CA GLU A 150 4.40 16.52 6.78
C GLU A 150 5.72 17.09 6.25
N ALA A 151 6.86 16.60 6.74
CA ALA A 151 8.17 16.97 6.24
C ALA A 151 8.34 16.57 4.77
N SER A 152 7.91 15.35 4.39
CA SER A 152 7.94 14.90 3.00
C SER A 152 7.07 15.77 2.08
N ILE A 153 5.87 16.16 2.54
CA ILE A 153 4.99 17.05 1.78
C ILE A 153 5.62 18.43 1.60
N LYS A 154 6.17 19.02 2.67
CA LYS A 154 6.85 20.33 2.61
C LYS A 154 8.03 20.30 1.65
N LEU A 155 8.83 19.24 1.70
CA LEU A 155 9.95 19.05 0.78
C LEU A 155 9.48 18.94 -0.68
N PHE A 156 8.41 18.17 -0.92
CA PHE A 156 7.81 18.01 -2.25
C PHE A 156 7.30 19.32 -2.83
N ILE A 157 6.60 20.14 -2.02
CA ILE A 157 6.12 21.47 -2.42
C ILE A 157 7.30 22.41 -2.66
N ALA A 158 8.29 22.45 -1.77
CA ALA A 158 9.46 23.31 -1.91
C ALA A 158 10.25 23.02 -3.18
N LYS A 159 10.36 21.74 -3.56
CA LYS A 159 11.06 21.33 -4.80
C LYS A 159 10.30 21.71 -6.07
N ASN A 160 8.97 21.82 -6.01
CA ASN A 160 8.11 22.15 -7.16
C ASN A 160 7.34 23.46 -6.90
N TYR A 161 8.02 24.43 -6.29
CA TYR A 161 7.38 25.64 -5.75
C TYR A 161 6.86 26.57 -6.84
N GLU A 162 7.61 26.71 -7.94
CA GLU A 162 7.19 27.55 -9.08
C GLU A 162 5.87 27.05 -9.68
N GLU A 163 5.75 25.73 -9.84
CA GLU A 163 4.55 25.08 -10.35
C GLU A 163 3.41 25.11 -9.33
N PHE A 164 3.72 25.01 -8.04
CA PHE A 164 2.71 25.10 -6.99
C PHE A 164 2.04 26.48 -6.93
N ILE A 165 2.81 27.56 -7.14
CA ILE A 165 2.25 28.92 -7.19
C ILE A 165 1.40 29.12 -8.43
N SER A 166 1.83 28.63 -9.60
CA SER A 166 1.18 28.90 -10.88
C SER A 166 -0.18 28.20 -11.07
N LEU A 167 -0.49 27.17 -10.27
CA LEU A 167 -1.76 26.42 -10.26
C LEU A 167 -2.96 27.18 -9.68
#